data_AF-A0A4R6ZN46-F1
#
_entry.id   AF-A0A4R6ZN46-F1
#
_cell.length_a   1.000
_cell.length_b   1.000
_cell.length_c   1.000
_cell.angle_alpha   90.00
_cell.angle_beta   90.00
_cell.angle_gamma   90.00
#
_symmetry.space_group_name_H-M   'P 1'
#
loop_
_entity.id
_entity.type
_entity.pdbx_description
1 polymer ?
#
loop_
_entity_poly.entity_id
_entity_poly.type
_entity_poly.pdbx_seq_one_letter_code
_entity_poly.pdbx_strand_id
1 'polypeptide(L)'
;MTQKFNVGDSVQFVYNNEHFVGTIKECPIRKDWYKVLRDDGGTLSILEHSLAPAPALVKVPQFVADYIEDAKKGVYNTLAAAFNCHTKNWDVSSWLQNFDDLDGLDYDKAYKNQELFARAWLDGYTVEKEQLYYVKMPFLTWNEDSVDLETNWAYLQHGARSGETRMAATNKEFPSNDFKSRLSEKTIKAIDERYWAFAVPVEEENKK
;
A
#
# COMPACT_ATOMS: atom_id res chain seq x y z
N MET A 1 -8.27 0.47 35.24
CA MET A 1 -9.47 0.05 34.47
C MET A 1 -9.12 -1.27 33.82
N THR A 2 -9.81 -2.36 34.12
CA THR A 2 -9.60 -3.66 33.46
C THR A 2 -10.23 -3.60 32.08
N GLN A 3 -9.39 -3.61 31.05
CA GLN A 3 -9.83 -3.62 29.66
C GLN A 3 -10.38 -5.01 29.36
N LYS A 4 -11.70 -5.10 29.18
CA LYS A 4 -12.35 -6.37 28.82
C LYS A 4 -12.20 -6.58 27.32
N PHE A 5 -11.67 -7.73 26.94
CA PHE A 5 -11.56 -8.15 25.55
C PHE A 5 -12.70 -9.11 25.18
N ASN A 6 -13.11 -9.11 23.92
CA ASN A 6 -14.15 -9.97 23.37
C ASN A 6 -13.58 -11.01 22.41
N VAL A 7 -14.36 -12.06 22.15
CA VAL A 7 -14.02 -13.05 21.10
C VAL A 7 -13.98 -12.33 19.74
N GLY A 8 -12.88 -12.49 19.02
CA GLY A 8 -12.60 -11.81 17.76
C GLY A 8 -11.67 -10.60 17.87
N ASP A 9 -11.39 -10.10 19.09
CA ASP A 9 -10.47 -8.97 19.25
C ASP A 9 -9.01 -9.41 18.99
N SER A 10 -8.27 -8.58 18.25
CA SER A 10 -6.83 -8.72 18.08
C SER A 10 -6.09 -8.17 19.30
N VAL A 11 -5.23 -8.99 19.87
CA VAL A 11 -4.45 -8.68 21.08
C VAL A 11 -2.98 -9.00 20.87
N GLN A 12 -2.15 -8.28 21.60
CA GLN A 12 -0.72 -8.57 21.74
C GLN A 12 -0.42 -9.03 23.16
N PHE A 13 0.56 -9.92 23.31
CA PHE A 13 1.03 -10.41 24.59
C PHE A 13 2.48 -10.86 24.51
N VAL A 14 3.14 -10.89 25.67
CA VAL A 14 4.51 -11.42 25.77
C VAL A 14 4.44 -12.79 26.44
N TYR A 15 5.04 -13.79 25.82
CA TYR A 15 5.17 -15.14 26.36
C TYR A 15 6.59 -15.64 26.13
N ASN A 16 7.25 -16.20 27.15
CA ASN A 16 8.66 -16.63 27.06
C ASN A 16 9.63 -15.55 26.52
N ASN A 17 9.43 -14.29 26.90
CA ASN A 17 10.19 -13.12 26.40
C ASN A 17 10.06 -12.85 24.89
N GLU A 18 9.09 -13.49 24.23
CA GLU A 18 8.75 -13.23 22.83
C GLU A 18 7.41 -12.51 22.76
N HIS A 19 7.33 -11.52 21.87
CA HIS A 19 6.11 -10.80 21.57
C HIS A 19 5.29 -11.58 20.56
N PHE A 20 3.99 -11.70 20.82
CA PHE A 20 3.04 -12.37 19.95
C PHE A 20 1.82 -11.49 19.72
N VAL A 21 1.30 -11.56 18.50
CA VAL A 21 -0.01 -11.04 18.12
C VAL A 21 -0.93 -12.23 17.86
N GLY A 22 -2.20 -12.10 18.21
CA GLY A 22 -3.20 -13.12 17.95
C GLY A 22 -4.62 -12.64 18.15
N THR A 23 -5.58 -13.51 17.85
CA THR A 23 -7.01 -13.23 17.95
C THR A 23 -7.64 -14.02 19.09
N ILE A 24 -8.46 -13.39 19.91
CA ILE A 24 -9.16 -14.08 20.99
C ILE A 24 -10.20 -15.03 20.39
N LYS A 25 -10.06 -16.32 20.70
CA LYS A 25 -10.95 -17.39 20.22
C LYS A 25 -12.02 -17.75 21.24
N GLU A 26 -11.66 -17.78 22.52
CA GLU A 26 -12.59 -18.12 23.60
C GLU A 26 -12.33 -17.23 24.82
N CYS A 27 -13.42 -16.72 25.40
CA CYS A 27 -13.44 -16.04 26.68
C CYS A 27 -14.10 -16.97 27.72
N PRO A 28 -13.33 -17.76 28.48
CA PRO A 28 -13.89 -18.63 29.50
C PRO A 28 -14.48 -17.84 30.68
N ILE A 29 -15.50 -18.43 31.31
CA ILE A 29 -16.35 -17.79 32.33
C ILE A 29 -15.57 -17.43 33.63
N ARG A 30 -14.39 -18.05 33.85
CA ARG A 30 -13.45 -17.64 34.90
C ARG A 30 -12.55 -16.53 34.35
N LYS A 31 -12.84 -15.31 34.79
CA LYS A 31 -12.45 -14.00 34.23
C LYS A 31 -10.96 -13.71 34.01
N ASP A 32 -10.05 -14.62 34.34
CA ASP A 32 -8.64 -14.26 34.44
C ASP A 32 -7.80 -14.74 33.25
N TRP A 33 -8.31 -15.63 32.39
CA TRP A 33 -7.58 -16.23 31.27
C TRP A 33 -8.38 -16.18 29.97
N TYR A 34 -7.72 -15.89 28.85
CA TYR A 34 -8.29 -15.87 27.51
C TYR A 34 -7.55 -16.89 26.64
N LYS A 35 -8.27 -17.57 25.75
CA LYS A 35 -7.61 -18.37 24.70
C LYS A 35 -7.38 -17.49 23.48
N VAL A 36 -6.11 -17.33 23.11
CA VAL A 36 -5.67 -16.55 21.96
C VAL A 36 -5.13 -17.49 20.89
N LEU A 37 -5.65 -17.37 19.68
CA LEU A 37 -5.14 -18.00 18.46
C LEU A 37 -4.01 -17.12 17.90
N ARG A 38 -2.81 -17.68 17.80
CA ARG A 38 -1.63 -17.06 17.21
C ARG A 38 -1.66 -17.17 15.68
N ASP A 39 -0.88 -16.32 15.02
CA ASP A 39 -0.74 -16.31 13.56
C ASP A 39 -0.13 -17.61 12.99
N ASP A 40 0.65 -18.35 13.80
CA ASP A 40 1.20 -19.66 13.45
C ASP A 40 0.18 -20.82 13.58
N GLY A 41 -1.07 -20.52 13.93
CA GLY A 41 -2.14 -21.49 14.14
C GLY A 41 -2.14 -22.14 15.53
N GLY A 42 -1.16 -21.83 16.39
CA GLY A 42 -1.13 -22.27 17.77
C GLY A 42 -2.18 -21.57 18.63
N THR A 43 -2.68 -22.22 19.68
CA THR A 43 -3.55 -21.58 20.68
C THR A 43 -2.87 -21.55 22.03
N LEU A 44 -2.86 -20.39 22.70
CA LEU A 44 -2.33 -20.22 24.05
C LEU A 44 -3.40 -19.67 25.00
N SER A 45 -3.29 -20.02 26.27
CA SER A 45 -4.11 -19.44 27.35
C SER A 45 -3.30 -18.37 28.07
N ILE A 46 -3.73 -17.12 27.98
CA ILE A 46 -3.00 -15.95 28.48
C ILE A 46 -3.84 -15.22 29.53
N LEU A 47 -3.21 -14.71 30.58
CA LEU A 47 -3.90 -13.97 31.64
C LEU A 47 -4.32 -12.57 31.18
N GLU A 48 -5.45 -12.06 31.67
CA GLU A 48 -5.99 -10.74 31.28
C GLU A 48 -4.95 -9.62 31.41
N HIS A 49 -4.20 -9.59 32.51
CA HIS A 49 -3.21 -8.55 32.78
C HIS A 49 -1.95 -8.64 31.89
N SER A 50 -1.79 -9.73 31.14
CA SER A 50 -0.71 -9.92 30.17
C SER A 50 -1.15 -9.61 28.74
N LEU A 51 -2.44 -9.30 28.53
CA LEU A 51 -2.99 -8.90 27.23
C LEU A 51 -2.99 -7.38 27.10
N ALA A 52 -2.65 -6.91 25.92
CA ALA A 52 -2.87 -5.54 25.48
C ALA A 52 -3.58 -5.55 24.12
N PRO A 53 -4.29 -4.47 23.75
CA PRO A 53 -4.80 -4.31 22.39
C PRO A 53 -3.67 -4.43 21.38
N ALA A 54 -3.90 -5.13 20.27
CA ALA A 54 -2.93 -5.20 19.19
C ALA A 54 -2.59 -3.78 18.70
N PRO A 55 -1.32 -3.52 18.35
CA PRO A 55 -0.92 -2.25 17.77
C PRO A 55 -1.68 -2.01 16.45
N ALA A 56 -2.02 -0.76 16.18
CA ALA A 56 -2.63 -0.40 14.90
C ALA A 56 -1.61 -0.64 13.77
N LEU A 57 -1.97 -1.47 12.80
CA LEU A 57 -1.12 -1.75 11.66
C LEU A 57 -0.90 -0.48 10.84
N VAL A 58 0.36 -0.21 10.51
CA VAL A 58 0.73 0.90 9.65
C VAL A 58 0.44 0.57 8.19
N LYS A 59 0.26 1.61 7.37
CA LYS A 59 0.17 1.49 5.91
C LYS A 59 1.54 1.75 5.33
N VAL A 60 2.01 0.86 4.45
CA VAL A 60 3.27 1.02 3.72
C VAL A 60 3.05 0.79 2.22
N PRO A 61 3.78 1.48 1.33
CA PRO A 61 3.71 1.21 -0.10
C PRO A 61 4.12 -0.22 -0.48
N GLN A 62 3.64 -0.71 -1.62
CA GLN A 62 3.93 -2.07 -2.10
C GLN A 62 5.44 -2.36 -2.22
N PHE A 63 6.22 -1.44 -2.79
CA PHE A 63 7.67 -1.64 -2.94
C PHE A 63 8.40 -1.75 -1.58
N VAL A 64 7.86 -1.11 -0.53
CA VAL A 64 8.38 -1.23 0.85
C VAL A 64 7.98 -2.57 1.46
N ALA A 65 6.74 -3.01 1.22
CA ALA A 65 6.26 -4.32 1.64
C ALA A 65 7.11 -5.45 1.04
N ASP A 66 7.32 -5.43 -0.27
CA ASP A 66 8.14 -6.41 -0.99
C ASP A 66 9.57 -6.43 -0.42
N TYR A 67 10.13 -5.25 -0.14
CA TYR A 67 11.43 -5.12 0.49
C TYR A 67 11.48 -5.72 1.91
N ILE A 68 10.48 -5.48 2.75
CA ILE A 68 10.43 -6.03 4.12
C ILE A 68 10.39 -7.56 4.07
N GLU A 69 9.58 -8.14 3.19
CA GLU A 69 9.51 -9.59 3.03
C GLU A 69 10.86 -10.20 2.60
N ASP A 70 11.51 -9.60 1.60
CA ASP A 70 12.81 -10.06 1.11
C ASP A 70 13.91 -9.88 2.16
N ALA A 71 13.90 -8.76 2.89
CA ALA A 71 14.83 -8.51 3.98
C ALA A 71 14.67 -9.52 5.12
N LYS A 72 13.43 -9.93 5.45
CA LYS A 72 13.17 -10.96 6.47
C LYS A 72 13.59 -12.37 6.04
N LYS A 73 13.61 -12.67 4.74
CA LYS A 73 14.09 -13.95 4.17
C LYS A 73 15.61 -14.02 4.03
N GLY A 74 16.31 -12.88 4.05
CA GLY A 74 17.76 -12.79 3.85
C GLY A 74 18.59 -13.32 5.02
N VAL A 75 19.89 -13.54 4.75
CA VAL A 75 20.88 -13.99 5.76
C VAL A 75 21.07 -12.95 6.89
N TYR A 76 20.85 -11.67 6.59
CA TYR A 76 20.91 -10.57 7.55
C TYR A 76 19.50 -9.98 7.76
N ASN A 77 18.63 -10.76 8.41
CA ASN A 77 17.23 -10.43 8.66
C ASN A 77 17.01 -9.56 9.91
N THR A 78 17.91 -8.61 10.19
CA THR A 78 17.79 -7.71 11.34
C THR A 78 17.26 -6.35 10.90
N LEU A 79 16.54 -5.67 11.82
CA LEU A 79 16.03 -4.33 11.56
C LEU A 79 17.15 -3.33 11.22
N ALA A 80 18.30 -3.42 11.91
CA ALA A 80 19.47 -2.58 11.62
C ALA A 80 20.03 -2.82 10.21
N ALA A 81 20.08 -4.07 9.75
CA ALA A 81 20.50 -4.39 8.39
C ALA A 81 19.48 -3.89 7.35
N ALA A 82 18.18 -3.97 7.66
CA ALA A 82 17.10 -3.45 6.83
C ALA A 82 17.14 -1.92 6.71
N PHE A 83 17.53 -1.19 7.76
CA PHE A 83 17.74 0.27 7.69
C PHE A 83 19.00 0.66 6.93
N ASN A 84 20.06 -0.15 7.00
CA ASN A 84 21.33 0.14 6.32
C ASN A 84 21.28 -0.14 4.80
N CYS A 85 20.07 -0.17 4.22
CA CYS A 85 19.80 -0.54 2.84
C CYS A 85 20.06 0.56 1.81
N HIS A 86 20.61 1.72 2.22
CA HIS A 86 21.04 2.81 1.33
C HIS A 86 21.91 2.32 0.16
N THR A 87 22.48 1.11 0.25
CA THR A 87 23.34 0.51 -0.78
C THR A 87 22.64 -0.42 -1.77
N LYS A 88 21.37 -0.82 -1.56
CA LYS A 88 20.72 -1.87 -2.38
C LYS A 88 19.37 -1.53 -3.01
N ASN A 89 18.60 -0.58 -2.46
CA ASN A 89 17.33 -0.17 -3.05
C ASN A 89 17.14 1.36 -2.90
N TRP A 90 17.29 2.07 -4.01
CA TRP A 90 17.18 3.53 -4.04
C TRP A 90 15.76 4.01 -3.68
N ASP A 91 14.73 3.31 -4.14
CA ASP A 91 13.34 3.72 -3.92
C ASP A 91 12.94 3.62 -2.44
N VAL A 92 13.35 2.53 -1.77
CA VAL A 92 13.15 2.37 -0.32
C VAL A 92 13.98 3.39 0.46
N SER A 93 15.24 3.60 0.07
CA SER A 93 16.11 4.60 0.67
C SER A 93 15.53 6.02 0.54
N SER A 94 14.95 6.32 -0.61
CA SER A 94 14.34 7.60 -0.90
C SER A 94 13.09 7.81 -0.05
N TRP A 95 12.24 6.78 0.02
CA TRP A 95 11.04 6.77 0.85
C TRP A 95 11.36 6.91 2.34
N LEU A 96 12.34 6.18 2.87
CA LEU A 96 12.75 6.27 4.28
C LEU A 96 13.22 7.67 4.69
N GLN A 97 13.86 8.39 3.76
CA GLN A 97 14.33 9.77 3.95
C GLN A 97 13.27 10.81 3.59
N ASN A 98 12.10 10.36 3.13
CA ASN A 98 10.98 11.18 2.70
C ASN A 98 11.37 12.35 1.78
N PHE A 99 12.30 12.11 0.82
CA PHE A 99 12.88 13.17 0.01
C PHE A 99 11.85 13.98 -0.80
N ASP A 100 10.75 13.34 -1.20
CA ASP A 100 9.69 13.94 -2.01
C ASP A 100 8.93 15.06 -1.28
N ASP A 101 8.90 15.04 0.06
CA ASP A 101 8.18 16.01 0.90
C ASP A 101 9.13 17.01 1.60
N LEU A 102 10.41 17.06 1.20
CA LEU A 102 11.38 18.00 1.75
C LEU A 102 11.17 19.42 1.21
N ASP A 103 10.06 20.04 1.60
CA ASP A 103 9.84 21.47 1.46
C ASP A 103 10.60 22.20 2.58
N GLY A 104 11.93 22.24 2.47
CA GLY A 104 12.83 23.03 3.32
C GLY A 104 13.04 22.55 4.76
N LEU A 105 14.18 21.89 5.03
CA LEU A 105 14.87 21.77 6.34
C LEU A 105 14.04 21.38 7.59
N ASP A 106 12.83 20.83 7.42
CA ASP A 106 12.00 20.32 8.51
C ASP A 106 12.39 18.87 8.83
N TYR A 107 13.48 18.73 9.60
CA TYR A 107 14.04 17.44 10.00
C TYR A 107 13.06 16.55 10.78
N ASP A 108 12.04 17.13 11.42
CA ASP A 108 11.00 16.37 12.13
C ASP A 108 10.09 15.60 11.16
N LYS A 109 9.96 16.05 9.91
CA LYS A 109 9.22 15.32 8.85
C LYS A 109 10.10 14.36 8.05
N ALA A 110 11.40 14.60 8.00
CA ALA A 110 12.36 13.88 7.16
C ALA A 110 12.54 12.40 7.52
N TYR A 111 12.02 11.94 8.66
CA TYR A 111 12.22 10.57 9.14
C TYR A 111 10.93 9.87 9.58
N LYS A 112 9.76 10.46 9.28
CA LYS A 112 8.47 9.85 9.64
C LYS A 112 8.30 8.45 9.04
N ASN A 113 8.85 8.23 7.85
CA ASN A 113 8.80 6.93 7.19
C ASN A 113 9.73 5.90 7.85
N GLN A 114 10.75 6.32 8.62
CA GLN A 114 11.55 5.40 9.44
C GLN A 114 10.75 4.82 10.60
N GLU A 115 9.95 5.65 11.28
CA GLU A 115 9.02 5.20 12.32
C GLU A 115 7.94 4.26 11.76
N LEU A 116 7.39 4.60 10.59
CA LEU A 116 6.45 3.71 9.88
C LEU A 116 7.12 2.39 9.49
N PHE A 117 8.36 2.42 9.00
CA PHE A 117 9.11 1.22 8.65
C PHE A 117 9.39 0.33 9.86
N ALA A 118 9.83 0.92 10.97
CA ALA A 118 10.09 0.18 12.21
C ALA A 118 8.82 -0.48 12.74
N ARG A 119 7.69 0.24 12.74
CA ARG A 119 6.38 -0.31 13.09
C ARG A 119 5.95 -1.41 12.14
N ALA A 120 6.09 -1.21 10.83
CA ALA A 120 5.77 -2.23 9.83
C ALA A 120 6.60 -3.51 10.06
N TRP A 121 7.87 -3.35 10.42
CA TRP A 121 8.77 -4.46 10.69
C TRP A 121 8.38 -5.26 11.93
N LEU A 122 8.04 -4.57 13.03
CA LEU A 122 7.78 -5.16 14.34
C LEU A 122 6.32 -5.61 14.51
N ASP A 123 5.38 -4.72 14.22
CA ASP A 123 3.96 -4.87 14.48
C ASP A 123 3.19 -5.48 13.29
N GLY A 124 3.83 -5.51 12.11
CA GLY A 124 3.19 -5.84 10.84
C GLY A 124 2.62 -4.61 10.13
N TYR A 125 2.13 -4.80 8.91
CA TYR A 125 1.63 -3.71 8.08
C TYR A 125 0.48 -4.14 7.17
N THR A 126 -0.25 -3.14 6.68
CA THR A 126 -1.14 -3.28 5.53
C THR A 126 -0.50 -2.61 4.34
N VAL A 127 -0.64 -3.20 3.15
CA VAL A 127 -0.11 -2.58 1.94
C VAL A 127 -1.05 -1.48 1.49
N GLU A 128 -0.51 -0.27 1.38
CA GLU A 128 -1.17 0.83 0.70
C GLU A 128 -1.24 0.48 -0.79
N LYS A 129 -2.43 0.09 -1.25
CA LYS A 129 -2.71 -0.01 -2.67
C LYS A 129 -2.64 1.41 -3.23
N GLU A 130 -1.53 1.73 -3.88
CA GLU A 130 -1.40 2.99 -4.60
C GLU A 130 -2.56 3.06 -5.60
N GLN A 131 -3.43 4.06 -5.43
CA GLN A 131 -4.56 4.23 -6.32
C GLN A 131 -4.01 4.62 -7.70
N LEU A 132 -4.09 3.69 -8.64
CA LEU A 132 -3.73 3.93 -10.02
C LEU A 132 -4.92 4.52 -10.77
N TYR A 133 -4.60 5.34 -11.76
CA TYR A 133 -5.55 6.05 -12.60
C TYR A 133 -5.30 5.77 -14.07
N TYR A 134 -6.38 5.76 -14.84
CA TYR A 134 -6.38 5.91 -16.29
C TYR A 134 -6.69 7.36 -16.63
N VAL A 135 -5.84 8.03 -17.41
CA VAL A 135 -6.17 9.36 -17.94
C VAL A 135 -6.96 9.17 -19.22
N LYS A 136 -8.26 9.47 -19.17
CA LYS A 136 -9.23 9.20 -20.22
C LYS A 136 -9.77 10.52 -20.80
N MET A 137 -9.33 10.87 -22.00
CA MET A 137 -9.70 12.13 -22.64
C MET A 137 -10.74 11.91 -23.75
N PRO A 138 -11.83 12.70 -23.76
CA PRO A 138 -12.80 12.66 -24.85
C PRO A 138 -12.26 13.40 -26.08
N PHE A 139 -12.53 12.87 -27.27
CA PHE A 139 -12.35 13.57 -28.54
C PHE A 139 -13.50 13.25 -29.48
N LEU A 140 -13.79 14.16 -30.41
CA LEU A 140 -14.89 14.00 -31.36
C LEU A 140 -14.37 13.49 -32.69
N THR A 141 -15.05 12.51 -33.26
CA THR A 141 -14.82 12.05 -34.63
C THR A 141 -16.09 12.18 -35.43
N TRP A 142 -15.96 12.52 -36.70
CA TRP A 142 -17.07 12.43 -37.64
C TRP A 142 -17.44 10.97 -37.88
N ASN A 143 -18.71 10.62 -37.65
CA ASN A 143 -19.23 9.30 -38.00
C ASN A 143 -20.05 9.42 -39.30
N GLU A 144 -19.55 8.80 -40.36
CA GLU A 144 -20.18 8.84 -41.68
C GLU A 144 -21.53 8.10 -41.72
N ASP A 145 -21.71 7.06 -40.90
CA ASP A 145 -22.94 6.25 -40.86
C ASP A 145 -24.09 6.98 -40.16
N SER A 146 -23.80 7.66 -39.05
CA SER A 146 -24.80 8.42 -38.29
C SER A 146 -24.93 9.88 -38.72
N VAL A 147 -24.00 10.37 -39.56
CA VAL A 147 -23.92 11.79 -40.00
C VAL A 147 -23.91 12.75 -38.81
N ASP A 148 -23.17 12.39 -37.75
CA ASP A 148 -23.08 13.18 -36.52
C ASP A 148 -21.68 13.04 -35.89
N LEU A 149 -21.36 13.91 -34.92
CA LEU A 149 -20.16 13.84 -34.13
C LEU A 149 -20.30 12.75 -33.05
N GLU A 150 -19.43 11.75 -33.10
CA GLU A 150 -19.36 10.70 -32.10
C GLU A 150 -18.23 11.02 -31.09
N THR A 151 -18.53 10.91 -29.80
CA THR A 151 -17.52 11.02 -28.74
C THR A 151 -16.73 9.71 -28.64
N ASN A 152 -15.44 9.77 -28.92
CA ASN A 152 -14.47 8.71 -28.73
C ASN A 152 -13.48 9.03 -27.60
N TRP A 153 -12.69 8.04 -27.20
CA TRP A 153 -11.82 8.13 -26.01
C TRP A 153 -10.37 7.82 -26.35
N ALA A 154 -9.47 8.66 -25.86
CA ALA A 154 -8.03 8.46 -25.91
C ALA A 154 -7.48 8.27 -24.49
N TYR A 155 -6.54 7.34 -24.34
CA TYR A 155 -5.89 7.05 -23.07
C TYR A 155 -4.45 7.52 -23.12
N LEU A 156 -4.01 8.18 -22.05
CA LEU A 156 -2.62 8.58 -21.90
C LEU A 156 -1.76 7.33 -21.67
N GLN A 157 -0.68 7.22 -22.44
CA GLN A 157 0.36 6.23 -22.23
C GLN A 157 1.66 6.93 -21.86
N HIS A 158 2.35 6.38 -20.88
CA HIS A 158 3.66 6.86 -20.46
C HIS A 158 4.62 5.68 -20.34
N GLY A 159 5.70 5.71 -21.13
CA GLY A 159 6.75 4.71 -21.08
C GLY A 159 7.78 5.08 -20.02
N ALA A 160 7.72 4.43 -18.84
CA ALA A 160 8.63 4.72 -17.73
C ALA A 160 10.14 4.63 -18.10
N ARG A 161 10.50 3.83 -19.10
CA ARG A 161 11.89 3.65 -19.57
C ARG A 161 12.28 4.57 -20.73
N SER A 162 11.34 4.94 -21.60
CA SER A 162 11.61 5.79 -22.76
C SER A 162 11.37 7.28 -22.46
N GLY A 163 10.64 7.59 -21.40
CA GLY A 163 10.13 8.95 -21.11
C GLY A 163 9.07 9.41 -22.11
N GLU A 164 8.71 8.58 -23.08
CA GLU A 164 7.76 8.93 -24.12
C GLU A 164 6.34 8.94 -23.57
N THR A 165 5.65 10.04 -23.83
CA THR A 165 4.23 10.19 -23.51
C THR A 165 3.45 10.26 -24.81
N ARG A 166 2.46 9.39 -24.98
CA ARG A 166 1.61 9.35 -26.18
C ARG A 166 0.15 9.15 -25.84
N MET A 167 -0.72 9.60 -26.74
CA MET A 167 -2.15 9.36 -26.68
C MET A 167 -2.50 8.16 -27.57
N ALA A 168 -3.18 7.18 -27.00
CA ALA A 168 -3.70 6.04 -27.77
C ALA A 168 -5.23 6.10 -27.78
N ALA A 169 -5.80 6.32 -28.97
CA ALA A 169 -7.23 6.22 -29.19
C ALA A 169 -7.68 4.76 -29.18
N THR A 170 -8.83 4.48 -28.57
CA THR A 170 -9.55 3.23 -28.80
C THR A 170 -10.02 3.18 -30.25
N ASN A 171 -9.60 2.20 -31.04
CA ASN A 171 -10.28 1.85 -32.28
C ASN A 171 -11.29 0.74 -31.99
N LYS A 172 -12.54 0.88 -32.47
CA LYS A 172 -13.61 -0.13 -32.37
C LYS A 172 -13.18 -1.49 -32.95
N GLU A 173 -12.22 -1.50 -33.86
CA GLU A 173 -11.69 -2.70 -34.52
C GLU A 173 -10.64 -3.47 -33.68
N PHE A 174 -10.04 -2.86 -32.66
CA PHE A 174 -9.02 -3.49 -31.80
C PHE A 174 -9.29 -3.23 -30.31
N PRO A 175 -10.21 -3.99 -29.69
CA PRO A 175 -10.65 -3.79 -28.30
C PRO A 175 -9.63 -4.28 -27.25
N SER A 176 -8.33 -4.34 -27.57
CA SER A 176 -7.33 -4.82 -26.61
C SER A 176 -7.12 -3.81 -25.49
N ASN A 177 -7.39 -4.18 -24.24
CA ASN A 177 -7.08 -3.34 -23.07
C ASN A 177 -5.56 -3.07 -22.88
N ASP A 178 -4.68 -3.63 -23.71
CA ASP A 178 -3.22 -3.46 -23.63
C ASP A 178 -2.74 -2.02 -23.91
N PHE A 179 -3.60 -1.15 -24.47
CA PHE A 179 -3.26 0.26 -24.68
C PHE A 179 -3.52 1.16 -23.46
N LYS A 180 -4.12 0.69 -22.37
CA LYS A 180 -4.40 1.52 -21.19
C LYS A 180 -3.23 1.49 -20.21
N SER A 181 -2.47 2.58 -20.09
CA SER A 181 -1.42 2.70 -19.07
C SER A 181 -2.01 3.03 -17.70
N ARG A 182 -1.63 2.26 -16.67
CA ARG A 182 -1.97 2.54 -15.27
C ARG A 182 -0.92 3.49 -14.70
N LEU A 183 -1.33 4.69 -14.31
CA LEU A 183 -0.43 5.75 -13.86
C LEU A 183 -0.74 6.15 -12.42
N SER A 184 0.28 6.48 -11.63
CA SER A 184 0.09 7.09 -10.32
C SER A 184 -0.24 8.58 -10.44
N GLU A 185 -0.86 9.16 -9.41
CA GLU A 185 -1.14 10.60 -9.35
C GLU A 185 0.14 11.44 -9.55
N LYS A 186 1.24 11.05 -8.90
CA LYS A 186 2.55 11.70 -9.05
C LYS A 186 3.01 11.67 -10.51
N THR A 187 2.89 10.53 -11.19
CA THR A 187 3.28 10.39 -12.60
C THR A 187 2.44 11.28 -13.51
N ILE A 188 1.12 11.32 -13.30
CA ILE A 188 0.20 12.16 -14.09
C ILE A 188 0.56 13.64 -13.92
N LYS A 189 0.75 14.10 -12.68
CA LYS A 189 1.11 15.49 -12.39
C LYS A 189 2.50 15.86 -12.89
N ALA A 190 3.46 14.93 -12.85
CA ALA A 190 4.81 15.14 -13.38
C ALA A 190 4.83 15.25 -14.92
N ILE A 191 3.94 14.54 -15.62
CA ILE A 191 3.75 14.71 -17.06
C ILE A 191 3.12 16.07 -17.33
N ASP A 192 1.92 16.30 -16.80
CA ASP A 192 1.20 17.58 -16.85
C ASP A 192 0.00 17.54 -15.88
N GLU A 193 -0.08 18.49 -14.96
CA GLU A 193 -1.16 18.57 -13.96
C GLU A 193 -2.56 18.63 -14.61
N ARG A 194 -2.69 19.15 -15.83
CA ARG A 194 -3.99 19.23 -16.54
C ARG A 194 -4.58 17.86 -16.85
N TYR A 195 -3.77 16.81 -16.94
CA TYR A 195 -4.26 15.45 -17.15
C TYR A 195 -5.01 14.89 -15.94
N TRP A 196 -4.80 15.47 -14.75
CA TRP A 196 -5.48 15.04 -13.54
C TRP A 196 -7.00 15.18 -13.60
N ALA A 197 -7.51 16.20 -14.29
CA ALA A 197 -8.96 16.40 -14.48
C ALA A 197 -9.65 15.25 -15.25
N PHE A 198 -8.86 14.43 -15.95
CA PHE A 198 -9.32 13.30 -16.75
C PHE A 198 -8.91 11.95 -16.14
N ALA A 199 -8.36 11.94 -14.92
CA ALA A 199 -7.93 10.74 -14.23
C ALA A 199 -9.14 9.97 -13.66
N VAL A 200 -9.29 8.72 -14.07
CA VAL A 200 -10.33 7.80 -13.60
C VAL A 200 -9.67 6.67 -12.80
N PRO A 201 -10.10 6.39 -11.56
CA PRO A 201 -9.58 5.27 -10.78
C PRO A 201 -9.73 3.94 -11.54
N VAL A 202 -8.65 3.16 -11.61
CA VAL A 202 -8.67 1.84 -12.29
C VAL A 202 -9.74 0.91 -11.72
N GLU A 203 -10.04 1.01 -10.42
CA GLU A 203 -11.06 0.20 -9.75
C GLU A 203 -12.50 0.57 -10.15
N GLU A 204 -12.74 1.80 -10.58
CA GLU A 204 -14.06 2.27 -11.02
C GLU A 204 -14.31 1.92 -12.49
N GLU A 205 -13.28 1.99 -13.33
CA GLU A 205 -13.42 1.69 -14.76
C GLU A 205 -13.63 0.19 -15.03
N ASN A 206 -13.00 -0.70 -14.24
CA ASN A 206 -13.14 -2.16 -14.41
C ASN A 206 -14.47 -2.73 -13.87
N LYS A 207 -15.30 -1.90 -13.21
CA LYS A 207 -16.62 -2.30 -12.69
C LYS A 207 -17.76 -2.06 -13.70
N LYS A 208 -17.47 -1.47 -14.86
CA LYS A 208 -18.43 -1.23 -15.96
C LYS A 208 -18.27 -2.27 -17.06
#